data_AF-F0GI29-F1
#
_entry.id   AF-F0GI29-F1
#
_cell.length_a   1.000
_cell.length_b   1.000
_cell.length_c   1.000
_cell.angle_alpha   90.00
_cell.angle_beta   90.00
_cell.angle_gamma   90.00
#
_symmetry.space_group_name_H-M   'P 1'
#
loop_
_entity.id
_entity.type
_entity.pdbx_description
1 polymer ?
#
loop_
_entity_poly.entity_id
_entity_poly.type
_entity_poly.pdbx_seq_one_letter_code
_entity_poly.pdbx_strand_id
1 'polypeptide(L)' 'HNLMMPAYYMMGAAVIGVVSVVALAETARQPLKGSPPAVATRREAHQLVRKLRDEDESELYGVVSTARA' A
#
# COMPACT_ATOMS: atom_id res chain seq x y z
N HIS A 1 -39.11 7.04 28.12
CA HIS A 1 -37.77 6.73 27.59
C HIS A 1 -37.85 6.78 26.07
N ASN A 2 -37.02 7.58 25.40
CA ASN A 2 -37.09 7.75 23.94
C ASN A 2 -36.27 6.67 23.22
N LEU A 3 -36.95 5.77 22.51
CA LEU A 3 -36.35 4.66 21.75
C LEU A 3 -35.59 5.11 20.50
N MET A 4 -35.85 6.32 20.01
CA MET A 4 -35.16 6.86 18.82
C MET A 4 -33.75 7.35 19.12
N MET A 5 -33.46 7.69 20.38
CA MET A 5 -32.15 8.17 20.80
C MET A 5 -31.01 7.18 20.49
N PRO A 6 -31.11 5.89 20.83
CA PRO A 6 -30.08 4.91 20.46
C PRO A 6 -29.95 4.73 18.94
N ALA A 7 -31.03 4.85 18.19
CA ALA A 7 -30.99 4.70 16.73
C ALA A 7 -30.13 5.80 16.06
N TYR A 8 -30.30 7.06 16.49
CA TYR A 8 -29.52 8.17 15.95
C TYR A 8 -28.02 8.05 16.26
N TYR A 9 -27.65 7.57 17.45
CA TYR A 9 -26.25 7.31 17.79
C TYR A 9 -25.64 6.23 16.91
N MET A 10 -26.38 5.15 16.61
CA MET A 10 -25.90 4.08 15.74
C MET A 10 -25.74 4.54 14.29
N MET A 11 -26.67 5.36 13.78
CA MET A 11 -26.54 5.98 12.47
C MET A 11 -25.28 6.87 12.39
N GLY A 12 -25.05 7.72 13.41
CA GLY A 12 -23.86 8.56 13.47
C GLY A 12 -22.55 7.77 13.55
N ALA A 13 -22.49 6.76 14.42
CA ALA A 13 -21.32 5.89 14.56
C ALA A 13 -21.00 5.13 13.27
N ALA A 14 -22.02 4.64 12.55
CA ALA A 14 -21.85 3.95 11.28
C ALA A 14 -21.24 4.87 10.21
N VAL A 15 -21.74 6.11 10.10
CA VAL A 15 -21.19 7.11 9.16
C VAL A 15 -19.72 7.40 9.47
N ILE A 16 -19.37 7.60 10.74
CA ILE A 16 -17.98 7.82 11.17
C ILE A 16 -17.10 6.61 10.79
N GLY A 17 -17.59 5.39 11.01
CA GLY A 17 -16.87 4.17 10.64
C GLY A 17 -16.60 4.09 9.14
N VAL A 18 -17.60 4.37 8.31
CA VAL A 18 -17.45 4.38 6.84
C VAL A 18 -16.44 5.44 6.40
N VAL A 19 -16.55 6.68 6.91
CA VAL A 19 -15.59 7.75 6.61
C VAL A 19 -14.18 7.35 7.01
N SER A 20 -14.02 6.69 8.16
CA SER A 20 -12.72 6.25 8.65
C SER A 20 -12.09 5.20 7.74
N VAL A 21 -12.85 4.21 7.27
CA VAL A 21 -12.37 3.18 6.34
C VAL A 21 -12.01 3.77 4.98
N VAL A 22 -12.81 4.70 4.46
CA VAL A 22 -12.53 5.38 3.19
C VAL A 22 -11.31 6.30 3.31
N ALA A 23 -11.16 6.99 4.45
CA ALA A 23 -10.03 7.87 4.72
C ALA A 23 -8.73 7.13 5.06
N LEU A 24 -8.82 5.86 5.49
CA LEU A 24 -7.66 5.01 5.70
C LEU A 24 -7.07 4.64 4.33
N ALA A 25 -6.14 5.47 3.84
CA ALA A 25 -5.28 5.11 2.71
C ALA A 25 -4.59 3.77 3.02
N GLU A 26 -4.42 2.89 2.03
CA GLU A 26 -3.83 1.55 2.20
C GLU A 26 -2.42 1.61 2.85
N THR A 27 -2.34 1.72 4.17
CA THR A 27 -1.08 1.80 4.92
C THR A 27 -0.37 0.46 4.99
N ALA A 28 -1.04 -0.64 4.61
CA ALA A 28 -0.53 -2.00 4.75
C ALA A 28 0.24 -2.51 3.52
N ARG A 29 0.27 -1.77 2.40
CA ARG A 29 0.88 -2.23 1.15
C ARG A 29 2.08 -1.44 0.67
N GLN A 30 2.31 -0.25 1.23
CA GLN A 30 3.54 0.47 0.94
C GLN A 30 4.61 0.07 1.95
N PRO A 31 5.79 -0.40 1.50
CA PRO A 31 6.91 -0.65 2.39
C PRO A 31 7.26 0.67 3.10
N LEU A 32 7.50 0.62 4.41
CA LEU A 32 7.89 1.81 5.16
C LEU A 32 9.17 2.37 4.53
N LYS A 33 9.21 3.69 4.29
CA LYS A 33 10.35 4.37 3.66
C LYS A 33 11.62 4.10 4.47
N GLY A 34 12.57 3.37 3.87
CA GLY A 34 13.85 3.00 4.49
C GLY A 34 13.84 1.67 5.27
N SER A 35 12.71 0.99 5.41
CA SER A 35 12.69 -0.38 5.95
C SER A 35 13.10 -1.39 4.87
N PRO A 36 13.86 -2.45 5.22
CA PRO A 36 14.09 -3.56 4.30
C PRO A 36 12.77 -4.25 3.96
N PRO A 37 12.67 -4.92 2.80
CA PRO A 37 11.43 -5.54 2.35
C PRO A 37 10.90 -6.54 3.38
N ALA A 38 9.63 -6.38 3.77
CA ALA A 38 8.94 -7.28 4.68
C ALA A 38 8.57 -8.57 3.93
N VAL A 39 9.38 -9.62 4.10
CA VAL A 39 9.21 -10.93 3.45
C VAL A 39 9.19 -12.04 4.50
N ALA A 40 8.41 -13.08 4.25
CA ALA A 40 8.25 -14.18 5.20
C ALA A 40 9.42 -15.18 5.16
N THR A 41 10.14 -15.26 4.04
CA THR A 41 11.22 -16.24 3.83
C THR A 41 12.43 -15.67 3.10
N ARG A 42 13.62 -16.26 3.31
CA ARG A 42 14.85 -15.89 2.57
C ARG A 42 14.72 -16.09 1.06
N ARG A 43 13.96 -17.11 0.62
CA ARG A 43 13.74 -17.39 -0.80
C ARG A 43 12.96 -16.25 -1.46
N GLU A 44 11.96 -15.73 -0.77
CA GLU A 44 11.16 -14.58 -1.20
C GLU A 44 12.01 -13.30 -1.24
N ALA A 45 12.84 -13.07 -0.21
CA ALA A 45 13.79 -11.94 -0.17
C ALA A 45 14.67 -11.89 -1.43
N HIS A 46 15.32 -13.02 -1.77
CA HIS A 46 16.20 -13.10 -2.94
C HIS A 46 15.44 -12.91 -4.26
N GLN A 47 14.21 -13.41 -4.37
CA GLN A 47 13.38 -13.21 -5.56
C GLN A 47 13.00 -11.74 -5.74
N LEU A 48 12.63 -11.06 -4.65
CA LEU A 48 12.25 -9.66 -4.68
C LEU A 48 13.44 -8.76 -5.05
N VAL A 49 14.62 -9.00 -4.44
CA VAL A 49 15.84 -8.25 -4.78
C VAL A 49 16.26 -8.45 -6.24
N ARG A 50 16.11 -9.67 -6.78
CA ARG A 50 16.38 -9.92 -8.21
C ARG A 50 15.44 -9.13 -9.12
N LYS A 51 14.13 -9.17 -8.86
CA LYS A 51 13.13 -8.43 -9.64
C LYS A 51 13.41 -6.92 -9.66
N LEU A 52 13.67 -6.34 -8.48
CA LEU A 52 13.99 -4.91 -8.37
C LEU A 52 15.22 -4.54 -9.21
N ARG A 53 16.28 -5.36 -9.15
CA ARG A 53 17.50 -5.10 -9.93
C ARG A 53 17.28 -5.26 -11.44
N ASP A 54 16.48 -6.24 -11.86
CA ASP A 54 16.16 -6.46 -13.27
C ASP A 54 15.29 -5.32 -13.83
N GLU A 55 14.36 -4.78 -13.03
CA GLU A 55 13.55 -3.60 -13.38
C GLU A 55 14.44 -2.35 -13.55
N ASP A 56 15.33 -2.05 -12.59
CA ASP A 56 16.28 -0.93 -12.68
C ASP A 56 17.18 -1.02 -13.93
N GLU A 57 17.71 -2.21 -14.24
CA GLU A 57 18.54 -2.45 -15.43
C GLU A 57 17.74 -2.29 -16.73
N SER A 58 16.47 -2.71 -16.75
CA SER A 58 15.58 -2.55 -17.90
C SER A 58 15.21 -1.09 -18.16
N GLU A 59 15.01 -0.31 -17.10
CA GLU A 59 14.77 1.14 -17.18
C GLU A 59 16.02 1.86 -17.70
N LEU A 60 17.19 1.55 -17.14
CA LEU A 60 18.47 2.10 -17.59
C LEU A 60 18.71 1.78 -19.07
N TYR A 61 18.46 0.54 -19.50
CA TYR A 61 18.59 0.15 -20.91
C TYR A 61 17.62 0.92 -21.82
N GLY A 62 16.37 1.13 -21.41
CA GLY A 62 15.40 1.93 -22.14
C GLY A 62 15.84 3.39 -22.31
N VAL A 63 16.36 4.01 -21.24
CA VAL A 63 16.90 5.37 -21.26
C VAL A 63 18.13 5.46 -22.15
N VAL A 64 19.06 4.51 -22.06
CA VAL A 64 20.27 4.49 -22.91
C VAL A 64 19.94 4.25 -24.38
N SER A 65 18.96 3.39 -24.67
CA SER A 65 18.49 3.11 -26.03
C SER A 65 17.85 4.34 -26.66
N THR A 66 16.97 5.02 -25.94
CA THR A 66 16.34 6.28 -26.39
C THR A 66 17.35 7.43 -26.52
N ALA A 67 18.39 7.48 -25.68
CA ALA A 67 19.45 8.48 -25.79
C ALA A 67 20.44 8.24 -26.95
N ARG A 68 20.44 7.03 -27.54
CA ARG A 68 21.29 6.66 -28.69
C ARG A 68 20.56 6.66 -30.03
N ALA A 69 19.23 6.76 -30.04
CA ALA A 69 18.39 6.84 -31.24
C ALA A 69 18.26 8.29 -31.74
#